data_AF-A0A2S5MCQ4-F1
#
_entry.id   AF-A0A2S5MCQ4-F1
#
_cell.length_a   1.000
_cell.length_b   1.000
_cell.length_c   1.000
_cell.angle_alpha   90.00
_cell.angle_beta   90.00
_cell.angle_gamma   90.00
#
_symmetry.space_group_name_H-M   'P 1'
#
loop_
_entity.id
_entity.type
_entity.pdbx_description
1 polymer ?
#
loop_
_entity_poly.entity_id
_entity_poly.type
_entity_poly.pdbx_seq_one_letter_code
_entity_poly.pdbx_strand_id
1 'polypeptide(L)'
;MEMNFKLKTLVAALALSAVATSANAAISSGASNGNSEFVFSAWDSVAGVGYTYDLNWDKAFTDVVGIDQATTVTGNALLAANAVVQSSLIGTNGIIFDGALTGLPFASASNVQWNLGAFDNAGRTRLLMTQGDSGLPFVSTNNQVKAAVTLFGAYTPATNGFITAPADDTYAVTNDTNGNAYAGSATFGGNNFNGNLADTSSFLGATANMYFLAPTTQASSAAQALQQQLFSFDGKAIIAKTYLQGNEWRLQVAAVQAVPEPETNAMMLAGLGLMGFIARRRRNNLAK
;
A
#
# COMPACT_ATOMS: atom_id res chain seq x y z
N MET A 1 -39.04 11.20 -46.28
CA MET A 1 -39.25 10.82 -44.88
C MET A 1 -37.90 10.39 -44.36
N GLU A 2 -37.14 11.36 -43.83
CA GLU A 2 -35.82 11.14 -43.24
C GLU A 2 -35.99 10.43 -41.90
N MET A 3 -35.16 9.41 -41.66
CA MET A 3 -35.08 8.75 -40.35
C MET A 3 -33.67 8.97 -39.80
N ASN A 4 -33.57 10.01 -38.98
CA ASN A 4 -32.39 10.40 -38.20
C ASN A 4 -32.22 9.45 -37.01
N PHE A 5 -31.31 8.47 -37.09
CA PHE A 5 -30.85 7.73 -35.92
C PHE A 5 -29.45 8.19 -35.51
N LYS A 6 -29.42 8.96 -34.42
CA LYS A 6 -28.21 9.54 -33.83
C LYS A 6 -27.44 8.46 -33.07
N LEU A 7 -26.19 8.26 -33.45
CA LEU A 7 -25.16 7.51 -32.72
C LEU A 7 -24.83 8.25 -31.42
N LYS A 8 -25.24 7.75 -30.25
CA LYS A 8 -24.68 8.19 -28.95
C LYS A 8 -24.65 7.05 -27.92
N THR A 9 -23.46 6.92 -27.33
CA THR A 9 -23.12 6.33 -26.04
C THR A 9 -22.76 4.84 -26.01
N LEU A 10 -21.52 4.57 -26.42
CA LEU A 10 -20.67 3.59 -25.76
C LEU A 10 -20.50 4.05 -24.29
N VAL A 11 -20.98 3.28 -23.31
CA VAL A 11 -20.48 3.38 -21.92
C VAL A 11 -19.67 2.13 -21.63
N ALA A 12 -18.39 2.37 -21.42
CA ALA A 12 -17.38 1.40 -21.04
C ALA A 12 -17.46 1.07 -19.54
N ALA A 13 -16.79 -0.03 -19.20
CA ALA A 13 -16.43 -0.53 -17.87
C ALA A 13 -17.52 -1.25 -17.07
N LEU A 14 -17.73 -2.53 -17.41
CA LEU A 14 -17.91 -3.55 -16.38
C LEU A 14 -16.53 -3.73 -15.70
N ALA A 15 -16.32 -3.11 -14.55
CA ALA A 15 -15.27 -3.56 -13.64
C ALA A 15 -15.79 -4.85 -12.97
N LEU A 16 -14.95 -5.88 -12.98
CA LEU A 16 -15.24 -7.25 -12.55
C LEU A 16 -15.69 -7.28 -11.08
N SER A 17 -17.00 -7.29 -10.81
CA SER A 17 -17.54 -7.70 -9.50
C SER A 17 -17.91 -9.19 -9.60
N ALA A 18 -16.92 -10.06 -9.47
CA ALA A 18 -17.18 -11.47 -9.24
C ALA A 18 -17.36 -11.67 -7.73
N VAL A 19 -18.59 -11.51 -7.25
CA VAL A 19 -18.99 -12.05 -5.94
C VAL A 19 -19.07 -13.57 -6.10
N ALA A 20 -17.97 -14.25 -5.81
CA ALA A 20 -18.00 -15.69 -5.61
C ALA A 20 -18.46 -15.95 -4.17
N THR A 21 -19.62 -16.60 -4.03
CA THR A 21 -20.15 -17.06 -2.74
C THR A 21 -19.16 -18.01 -2.07
N SER A 22 -18.79 -17.67 -0.84
CA SER A 22 -17.65 -18.12 -0.05
C SER A 22 -17.74 -19.59 0.41
N ALA A 23 -16.76 -20.39 -0.02
CA ALA A 23 -16.09 -21.31 0.90
C ALA A 23 -14.98 -20.49 1.59
N ASN A 24 -14.73 -20.69 2.89
CA ASN A 24 -13.75 -19.92 3.68
C ASN A 24 -12.52 -19.53 2.84
N ALA A 25 -12.43 -18.27 2.39
CA ALA A 25 -11.25 -17.79 1.69
C ALA A 25 -10.22 -17.45 2.77
N ALA A 26 -9.46 -18.46 3.17
CA ALA A 26 -8.27 -18.25 3.97
C ALA A 26 -7.31 -17.35 3.17
N ILE A 27 -6.64 -16.41 3.84
CA ILE A 27 -5.63 -15.55 3.22
C ILE A 27 -4.60 -16.46 2.53
N SER A 28 -4.48 -16.35 1.22
CA SER A 28 -3.49 -17.09 0.45
C SER A 28 -2.08 -16.66 0.83
N SER A 29 -1.28 -17.61 1.31
CA SER A 29 0.14 -17.39 1.67
C SER A 29 1.09 -17.56 0.47
N GLY A 30 0.58 -17.63 -0.76
CA GLY A 30 1.37 -17.70 -1.98
C GLY A 30 2.05 -19.04 -2.28
N ALA A 31 1.73 -20.11 -1.53
CA ALA A 31 2.44 -21.39 -1.57
C ALA A 31 2.48 -22.12 -2.93
N SER A 32 1.53 -21.87 -3.85
CA SER A 32 1.44 -22.55 -5.15
C SER A 32 1.78 -21.67 -6.36
N ASN A 33 1.65 -20.34 -6.26
CA ASN A 33 1.79 -19.41 -7.40
C ASN A 33 2.80 -18.27 -7.16
N GLY A 34 3.47 -18.22 -6.01
CA GLY A 34 4.48 -17.20 -5.73
C GLY A 34 3.94 -15.83 -5.37
N ASN A 35 2.65 -15.66 -5.06
CA ASN A 35 2.14 -14.37 -4.59
C ASN A 35 1.12 -14.63 -3.47
N SER A 36 1.33 -14.01 -2.32
CA SER A 36 0.30 -13.91 -1.31
C SER A 36 -0.81 -12.97 -1.78
N GLU A 37 -1.98 -13.10 -1.17
CA GLU A 37 -2.99 -12.06 -1.20
C GLU A 37 -2.47 -10.77 -0.58
N PHE A 38 -3.10 -9.67 -0.97
CA PHE A 38 -2.83 -8.35 -0.43
C PHE A 38 -3.67 -8.14 0.83
N VAL A 39 -2.99 -7.87 1.95
CA VAL A 39 -3.64 -7.77 3.26
C VAL A 39 -3.43 -6.41 3.88
N PHE A 40 -4.51 -5.89 4.43
CA PHE A 40 -4.45 -4.74 5.34
C PHE A 40 -4.36 -5.26 6.77
N SER A 41 -3.35 -4.80 7.52
CA SER A 41 -3.19 -5.17 8.91
C SER A 41 -3.16 -3.93 9.77
N ALA A 42 -3.89 -3.94 10.88
CA ALA A 42 -3.93 -2.86 11.85
C ALA A 42 -3.83 -3.42 13.27
N TRP A 43 -3.25 -2.64 14.19
CA TRP A 43 -3.13 -3.03 15.58
C TRP A 43 -3.12 -1.82 16.51
N ASP A 44 -3.72 -1.97 17.68
CA ASP A 44 -3.57 -1.06 18.81
C ASP A 44 -2.54 -1.65 19.77
N SER A 45 -1.35 -1.05 19.81
CA SER A 45 -0.24 -1.52 20.64
C SER A 45 -0.48 -1.34 22.15
N VAL A 46 -1.44 -0.49 22.54
CA VAL A 46 -1.80 -0.24 23.94
C VAL A 46 -2.89 -1.20 24.39
N ALA A 47 -3.91 -1.41 23.55
CA ALA A 47 -5.01 -2.32 23.84
C ALA A 47 -4.66 -3.79 23.58
N GLY A 48 -3.59 -4.07 22.83
CA GLY A 48 -3.18 -5.42 22.48
C GLY A 48 -4.16 -6.11 21.52
N VAL A 49 -4.83 -5.34 20.65
CA VAL A 49 -5.83 -5.84 19.70
C VAL A 49 -5.31 -5.68 18.27
N GLY A 50 -5.45 -6.73 17.47
CA GLY A 50 -5.05 -6.80 16.06
C GLY A 50 -6.24 -7.04 15.15
N TYR A 51 -6.10 -6.59 13.91
CA TYR A 51 -7.08 -6.74 12.85
C TYR A 51 -6.34 -7.00 11.54
N THR A 52 -6.78 -8.00 10.79
CA THR A 52 -6.26 -8.31 9.46
C THR A 52 -7.42 -8.46 8.50
N TYR A 53 -7.41 -7.73 7.40
CA TYR A 53 -8.43 -7.75 6.37
C TYR A 53 -7.82 -8.23 5.06
N ASP A 54 -8.43 -9.27 4.50
CA ASP A 54 -8.12 -9.77 3.17
C ASP A 54 -8.74 -8.85 2.11
N LEU A 55 -7.92 -8.29 1.23
CA LEU A 55 -8.40 -7.45 0.13
C LEU A 55 -8.79 -8.26 -1.10
N ASN A 56 -8.68 -9.60 -1.05
CA ASN A 56 -9.01 -10.54 -2.11
C ASN A 56 -8.32 -10.17 -3.44
N TRP A 57 -7.04 -9.78 -3.33
CA TRP A 57 -6.21 -9.35 -4.46
C TRP A 57 -4.95 -10.21 -4.61
N ASP A 58 -5.14 -11.43 -5.10
CA ASP A 58 -4.13 -12.49 -5.25
C ASP A 58 -3.00 -12.16 -6.25
N LYS A 59 -3.22 -11.15 -7.08
CA LYS A 59 -2.32 -10.74 -8.16
C LYS A 59 -1.69 -9.37 -7.97
N ALA A 60 -1.75 -8.81 -6.75
CA ALA A 60 -1.21 -7.48 -6.46
C ALA A 60 0.20 -7.27 -7.00
N PHE A 61 1.14 -8.21 -6.85
CA PHE A 61 2.49 -8.06 -7.44
C PHE A 61 2.49 -8.00 -8.97
N THR A 62 1.72 -8.87 -9.62
CA THR A 62 1.61 -8.93 -11.08
C THR A 62 1.01 -7.65 -11.64
N ASP A 63 -0.01 -7.16 -10.96
CA ASP A 63 -0.82 -6.02 -11.38
C ASP A 63 -0.07 -4.69 -11.10
N VAL A 64 0.61 -4.59 -9.96
CA VAL A 64 1.23 -3.35 -9.46
C VAL A 64 2.69 -3.21 -9.91
N VAL A 65 3.43 -4.32 -10.02
CA VAL A 65 4.88 -4.32 -10.34
C VAL A 65 5.18 -4.97 -11.70
N GLY A 66 4.16 -5.58 -12.34
CA GLY A 66 4.29 -6.28 -13.62
C GLY A 66 4.65 -7.77 -13.48
N ILE A 67 4.49 -8.50 -14.58
CA ILE A 67 4.93 -9.89 -14.72
C ILE A 67 6.39 -9.91 -15.18
N ASP A 68 7.21 -10.80 -14.63
CA ASP A 68 8.40 -11.26 -15.34
C ASP A 68 8.71 -12.74 -15.08
N GLN A 69 9.39 -13.36 -16.04
CA GLN A 69 9.72 -14.79 -16.09
C GLN A 69 10.56 -15.22 -14.88
N ALA A 70 10.15 -16.34 -14.30
CA ALA A 70 10.80 -16.96 -13.16
C ALA A 70 12.30 -17.21 -13.44
N THR A 71 13.12 -17.10 -12.38
CA THR A 71 14.46 -17.71 -12.18
C THR A 71 15.77 -16.96 -12.47
N THR A 72 15.84 -15.82 -13.16
CA THR A 72 17.16 -15.16 -13.40
C THR A 72 17.49 -14.02 -12.41
N VAL A 73 18.78 -13.86 -12.08
CA VAL A 73 19.33 -12.77 -11.24
C VAL A 73 19.03 -11.38 -11.84
N THR A 74 18.97 -11.29 -13.18
CA THR A 74 18.74 -10.05 -13.92
C THR A 74 17.31 -9.52 -13.79
N GLY A 75 16.32 -10.38 -13.56
CA GLY A 75 14.91 -9.95 -13.58
C GLY A 75 14.48 -9.06 -12.42
N ASN A 76 15.12 -9.16 -11.25
CA ASN A 76 14.83 -8.24 -10.13
C ASN A 76 15.30 -6.80 -10.42
N ALA A 77 16.46 -6.64 -11.06
CA ALA A 77 16.97 -5.32 -11.46
C ALA A 77 16.10 -4.68 -12.58
N LEU A 78 15.57 -5.50 -13.50
CA LEU A 78 14.63 -5.06 -14.54
C LEU A 78 13.27 -4.66 -13.96
N LEU A 79 12.82 -5.32 -12.88
CA LEU A 79 11.59 -4.96 -12.16
C LEU A 79 11.68 -3.56 -11.53
N ALA A 80 12.84 -3.17 -10.97
CA ALA A 80 13.00 -1.82 -10.39
C ALA A 80 12.86 -0.70 -11.42
N ALA A 81 13.35 -0.91 -12.65
CA ALA A 81 13.19 0.04 -13.75
C ALA A 81 11.73 0.14 -14.26
N ASN A 82 10.87 -0.82 -13.91
CA ASN A 82 9.51 -0.97 -14.41
C ASN A 82 8.46 -1.11 -13.30
N ALA A 83 8.79 -0.79 -12.03
CA ALA A 83 7.87 -0.90 -10.89
C ALA A 83 6.83 0.23 -10.93
N VAL A 84 5.97 0.12 -11.93
CA VAL A 84 5.00 1.13 -12.33
C VAL A 84 3.64 0.43 -12.39
N VAL A 85 2.66 0.99 -11.71
CA VAL A 85 1.30 0.44 -11.72
C VAL A 85 0.72 0.54 -13.11
N GLN A 86 0.19 -0.58 -13.60
CA GLN A 86 -0.42 -0.66 -14.92
C GLN A 86 -1.57 0.34 -15.04
N SER A 87 -1.63 1.05 -16.17
CA SER A 87 -2.65 2.07 -16.43
C SER A 87 -4.08 1.54 -16.37
N SER A 88 -4.27 0.25 -16.69
CA SER A 88 -5.54 -0.47 -16.67
C SER A 88 -6.15 -0.62 -15.27
N LEU A 89 -5.34 -0.53 -14.22
CA LEU A 89 -5.77 -0.62 -12.82
C LEU A 89 -6.14 0.74 -12.23
N ILE A 90 -5.81 1.82 -12.93
CA ILE A 90 -6.00 3.18 -12.44
C ILE A 90 -7.34 3.70 -12.98
N GLY A 91 -8.32 3.82 -12.09
CA GLY A 91 -9.61 4.40 -12.42
C GLY A 91 -9.52 5.89 -12.80
N THR A 92 -10.63 6.45 -13.28
CA THR A 92 -10.71 7.83 -13.83
C THR A 92 -10.19 8.93 -12.89
N ASN A 93 -10.15 8.68 -11.56
CA ASN A 93 -9.69 9.62 -10.55
C ASN A 93 -8.31 9.27 -9.95
N GLY A 94 -7.56 8.37 -10.57
CA GLY A 94 -6.31 7.86 -9.99
C GLY A 94 -6.51 6.75 -8.94
N ILE A 95 -7.75 6.45 -8.58
CA ILE A 95 -8.09 5.44 -7.56
C ILE A 95 -7.86 4.04 -8.15
N ILE A 96 -7.10 3.22 -7.42
CA ILE A 96 -6.82 1.81 -7.72
C ILE A 96 -7.72 0.92 -6.88
N PHE A 97 -7.86 1.23 -5.59
CA PHE A 97 -8.71 0.52 -4.65
C PHE A 97 -9.38 1.51 -3.71
N ASP A 98 -10.65 1.30 -3.38
CA ASP A 98 -11.36 1.99 -2.30
C ASP A 98 -12.41 1.07 -1.69
N GLY A 99 -12.15 0.61 -0.47
CA GLY A 99 -12.98 -0.37 0.23
C GLY A 99 -13.24 0.03 1.68
N ALA A 100 -14.41 -0.36 2.19
CA ALA A 100 -14.72 -0.28 3.60
C ALA A 100 -13.90 -1.32 4.39
N LEU A 101 -13.41 -0.94 5.56
CA LEU A 101 -12.76 -1.84 6.50
C LEU A 101 -13.81 -2.29 7.53
N THR A 102 -14.59 -3.30 7.17
CA THR A 102 -15.69 -3.79 8.00
C THR A 102 -15.19 -4.48 9.26
N GLY A 103 -15.84 -4.25 10.41
CA GLY A 103 -15.55 -5.02 11.63
C GLY A 103 -14.26 -4.61 12.36
N LEU A 104 -13.73 -3.42 12.10
CA LEU A 104 -12.61 -2.87 12.86
C LEU A 104 -12.92 -2.82 14.37
N PRO A 105 -12.10 -3.45 15.23
CA PRO A 105 -12.40 -3.64 16.65
C PRO A 105 -11.90 -2.50 17.55
N PHE A 106 -11.41 -1.41 16.99
CA PHE A 106 -10.68 -0.39 17.76
C PHE A 106 -11.59 0.65 18.40
N ALA A 107 -11.42 0.86 19.71
CA ALA A 107 -12.16 1.87 20.46
C ALA A 107 -11.62 3.30 20.25
N SER A 108 -10.33 3.44 19.90
CA SER A 108 -9.69 4.71 19.57
C SER A 108 -8.76 4.52 18.38
N ALA A 109 -8.73 5.47 17.45
CA ALA A 109 -7.78 5.46 16.33
C ALA A 109 -6.39 5.97 16.71
N SER A 110 -6.24 6.66 17.84
CA SER A 110 -5.00 7.39 18.19
C SER A 110 -3.77 6.49 18.39
N ASN A 111 -3.99 5.23 18.79
CA ASN A 111 -2.93 4.26 19.06
C ASN A 111 -2.87 3.17 17.99
N VAL A 112 -3.75 3.26 16.99
CA VAL A 112 -3.86 2.25 15.95
C VAL A 112 -2.85 2.57 14.88
N GLN A 113 -1.95 1.64 14.67
CA GLN A 113 -1.05 1.63 13.53
C GLN A 113 -1.58 0.64 12.49
N TRP A 114 -1.27 0.88 11.23
CA TRP A 114 -1.61 -0.01 10.14
C TRP A 114 -0.47 -0.12 9.14
N ASN A 115 -0.43 -1.25 8.46
CA ASN A 115 0.35 -1.42 7.25
C ASN A 115 -0.49 -2.16 6.20
N LEU A 116 -0.03 -2.10 4.96
CA LEU A 116 -0.63 -2.80 3.85
C LEU A 116 0.48 -3.56 3.16
N GLY A 117 0.28 -4.84 2.83
CA GLY A 117 1.34 -5.60 2.19
C GLY A 117 0.96 -6.94 1.58
N ALA A 118 1.86 -7.43 0.74
CA ALA A 118 1.88 -8.76 0.17
C ALA A 118 3.33 -9.27 0.09
N PHE A 119 3.51 -10.58 -0.01
CA PHE A 119 4.82 -11.20 -0.21
C PHE A 119 4.81 -12.27 -1.30
N ASP A 120 5.99 -12.50 -1.90
CA ASP A 120 6.29 -13.68 -2.72
C ASP A 120 7.34 -14.51 -1.99
N ASN A 121 7.01 -15.76 -1.69
CA ASN A 121 7.94 -16.76 -1.15
C ASN A 121 8.17 -17.96 -2.08
N ALA A 122 7.46 -18.05 -3.21
CA ALA A 122 7.52 -19.15 -4.17
C ALA A 122 8.00 -18.61 -5.53
N GLY A 123 9.32 -18.42 -5.61
CA GLY A 123 9.97 -17.85 -6.78
C GLY A 123 11.07 -16.88 -6.35
N ARG A 124 10.82 -15.58 -6.53
CA ARG A 124 11.74 -14.53 -6.09
C ARG A 124 11.18 -13.98 -4.78
N THR A 125 11.95 -14.07 -3.70
CA THR A 125 11.59 -13.47 -2.41
C THR A 125 11.28 -11.98 -2.59
N ARG A 126 10.04 -11.53 -2.45
CA ARG A 126 9.66 -10.12 -2.69
C ARG A 126 8.64 -9.64 -1.67
N LEU A 127 8.62 -8.33 -1.42
CA LEU A 127 7.65 -7.66 -0.58
C LEU A 127 7.07 -6.46 -1.33
N LEU A 128 5.77 -6.29 -1.19
CA LEU A 128 5.06 -5.06 -1.48
C LEU A 128 4.55 -4.59 -0.12
N MET A 129 4.93 -3.39 0.33
CA MET A 129 4.42 -2.87 1.61
C MET A 129 4.36 -1.35 1.67
N THR A 130 3.69 -0.84 2.68
CA THR A 130 3.74 0.57 3.07
C THR A 130 5.05 0.95 3.75
N GLN A 131 5.58 2.12 3.42
CA GLN A 131 6.58 2.80 4.25
C GLN A 131 5.88 3.46 5.44
N GLY A 132 6.42 3.27 6.63
CA GLY A 132 5.88 3.84 7.86
C GLY A 132 6.23 5.32 8.09
N ASP A 133 5.62 5.89 9.13
CA ASP A 133 5.64 7.33 9.42
C ASP A 133 7.04 7.87 9.83
N SER A 134 7.99 6.99 10.15
CA SER A 134 9.37 7.40 10.39
C SER A 134 10.02 8.13 9.21
N GLY A 135 9.49 7.94 7.99
CA GLY A 135 10.04 8.51 6.76
C GLY A 135 11.42 7.96 6.39
N LEU A 136 11.95 7.01 7.16
CA LEU A 136 13.24 6.41 6.91
C LEU A 136 13.16 5.53 5.66
N PRO A 137 14.12 5.65 4.72
CA PRO A 137 14.17 4.75 3.57
C PRO A 137 14.38 3.31 4.03
N PHE A 138 13.90 2.34 3.25
CA PHE A 138 14.12 0.93 3.51
C PHE A 138 15.60 0.56 3.33
N VAL A 139 16.40 0.71 4.37
CA VAL A 139 17.80 0.26 4.37
C VAL A 139 17.85 -1.20 4.83
N SER A 140 17.61 -2.12 3.89
CA SER A 140 17.62 -3.56 4.14
C SER A 140 18.60 -4.30 3.22
N THR A 141 19.21 -5.35 3.76
CA THR A 141 20.02 -6.32 3.01
C THR A 141 19.13 -7.40 2.37
N ASN A 142 19.68 -8.15 1.41
CA ASN A 142 19.02 -9.31 0.83
C ASN A 142 18.56 -10.32 1.90
N ASN A 143 19.36 -10.54 2.94
CA ASN A 143 19.00 -11.44 4.04
C ASN A 143 17.80 -10.91 4.85
N GLN A 144 17.79 -9.62 5.13
CA GLN A 144 16.71 -8.97 5.85
C GLN A 144 15.38 -9.04 5.10
N VAL A 145 15.36 -8.80 3.79
CA VAL A 145 14.14 -8.95 2.98
C VAL A 145 13.65 -10.40 2.98
N LYS A 146 14.56 -11.39 2.86
CA LYS A 146 14.22 -12.83 2.97
C LYS A 146 13.65 -13.22 4.33
N ALA A 147 14.24 -12.71 5.40
CA ALA A 147 13.75 -12.91 6.75
C ALA A 147 12.35 -12.31 6.91
N ALA A 148 12.12 -11.08 6.43
CA ALA A 148 10.81 -10.43 6.49
C ALA A 148 9.73 -11.19 5.69
N VAL A 149 10.02 -11.67 4.48
CA VAL A 149 9.11 -12.55 3.72
C VAL A 149 8.79 -13.83 4.50
N THR A 150 9.79 -14.44 5.14
CA THR A 150 9.57 -15.66 5.93
C THR A 150 8.65 -15.40 7.12
N LEU A 151 8.84 -14.27 7.79
CA LEU A 151 8.00 -13.85 8.91
C LEU A 151 6.57 -13.49 8.46
N PHE A 152 6.41 -12.82 7.32
CA PHE A 152 5.09 -12.57 6.71
C PHE A 152 4.39 -13.89 6.33
N GLY A 153 5.15 -14.82 5.74
CA GLY A 153 4.67 -16.17 5.42
C GLY A 153 4.26 -17.00 6.64
N ALA A 154 4.73 -16.66 7.85
CA ALA A 154 4.28 -17.26 9.10
C ALA A 154 3.06 -16.54 9.70
N TYR A 155 2.97 -15.21 9.52
CA TYR A 155 1.86 -14.38 9.98
C TYR A 155 0.54 -14.72 9.27
N THR A 156 0.56 -14.89 7.94
CA THR A 156 -0.67 -15.11 7.16
C THR A 156 -1.39 -16.43 7.52
N PRO A 157 -0.74 -17.61 7.57
CA PRO A 157 -1.42 -18.84 7.99
C PRO A 157 -1.85 -18.81 9.45
N ALA A 158 -1.09 -18.13 10.33
CA ALA A 158 -1.48 -17.97 11.73
C ALA A 158 -2.78 -17.15 11.85
N THR A 159 -2.89 -16.09 11.06
CA THR A 159 -4.09 -15.22 10.99
C THR A 159 -5.31 -15.97 10.48
N ASN A 160 -5.14 -16.89 9.52
CA ASN A 160 -6.25 -17.69 8.98
C ASN A 160 -7.01 -18.51 10.03
N GLY A 161 -6.36 -18.85 11.14
CA GLY A 161 -7.02 -19.50 12.28
C GLY A 161 -8.06 -18.63 13.00
N PHE A 162 -8.12 -17.33 12.71
CA PHE A 162 -8.98 -16.34 13.36
C PHE A 162 -9.98 -15.67 12.42
N ILE A 163 -10.01 -16.05 11.15
CA ILE A 163 -11.02 -15.58 10.19
C ILE A 163 -12.36 -16.23 10.56
N THR A 164 -13.38 -15.41 10.80
CA THR A 164 -14.70 -15.91 11.23
C THR A 164 -15.52 -16.37 10.03
N ALA A 165 -15.92 -17.64 10.01
CA ALA A 165 -16.77 -18.21 8.96
C ALA A 165 -18.27 -17.90 9.20
N PRO A 166 -19.09 -17.71 8.15
CA PRO A 166 -18.79 -17.48 6.74
C PRO A 166 -19.07 -16.00 6.41
N ALA A 167 -18.24 -15.07 6.87
CA ALA A 167 -18.46 -13.68 6.53
C ALA A 167 -18.17 -13.47 5.04
N ASP A 168 -19.04 -12.70 4.37
CA ASP A 168 -18.85 -12.25 2.98
C ASP A 168 -17.56 -11.41 2.81
N ASP A 169 -16.97 -10.96 3.92
CA ASP A 169 -15.70 -10.24 4.03
C ASP A 169 -14.78 -10.91 5.07
N THR A 170 -13.63 -11.45 4.63
CA THR A 170 -12.75 -12.32 5.43
C THR A 170 -11.72 -11.53 6.24
N TYR A 171 -12.16 -11.00 7.37
CA TYR A 171 -11.25 -10.41 8.35
C TYR A 171 -11.02 -11.29 9.57
N ALA A 172 -9.86 -11.11 10.19
CA ALA A 172 -9.48 -11.71 11.46
C ALA A 172 -9.31 -10.64 12.52
N VAL A 173 -9.80 -10.92 13.72
CA VAL A 173 -9.51 -10.13 14.93
C VAL A 173 -8.66 -10.98 15.86
N THR A 174 -7.54 -10.43 16.28
CA THR A 174 -6.56 -11.12 17.14
C THR A 174 -6.18 -10.25 18.34
N ASN A 175 -5.44 -10.82 19.29
CA ASN A 175 -4.86 -10.10 20.42
C ASN A 175 -3.40 -10.50 20.63
N ASP A 176 -2.70 -9.77 21.50
CA ASP A 176 -1.28 -9.96 21.81
C ASP A 176 -0.91 -11.36 22.32
N THR A 177 -1.86 -12.12 22.88
CA THR A 177 -1.66 -13.52 23.29
C THR A 177 -1.70 -14.51 22.13
N ASN A 178 -2.17 -14.11 20.94
CA ASN A 178 -2.27 -14.97 19.77
C ASN A 178 -0.94 -15.14 19.00
N GLY A 179 0.17 -14.63 19.54
CA GLY A 179 1.51 -14.83 18.98
C GLY A 179 1.63 -14.30 17.55
N ASN A 180 2.04 -15.16 16.61
CA ASN A 180 2.26 -14.76 15.21
C ASN A 180 0.99 -14.32 14.48
N ALA A 181 -0.21 -14.60 14.99
CA ALA A 181 -1.45 -14.11 14.36
C ALA A 181 -1.75 -12.64 14.73
N TYR A 182 -1.09 -12.11 15.75
CA TYR A 182 -1.25 -10.72 16.15
C TYR A 182 -0.54 -9.78 15.18
N ALA A 183 -1.28 -8.86 14.57
CA ALA A 183 -0.73 -7.88 13.62
C ALA A 183 0.36 -7.00 14.27
N GLY A 184 0.21 -6.63 15.54
CA GLY A 184 1.21 -5.90 16.31
C GLY A 184 2.31 -6.78 16.90
N SER A 185 2.47 -8.04 16.48
CA SER A 185 3.52 -8.92 16.99
C SER A 185 4.92 -8.42 16.60
N ALA A 186 5.92 -8.77 17.41
CA ALA A 186 7.31 -8.42 17.13
C ALA A 186 7.83 -9.05 15.82
N THR A 187 7.24 -10.17 15.39
CA THR A 187 7.61 -10.87 14.16
C THR A 187 6.95 -10.28 12.92
N PHE A 188 5.95 -9.41 13.06
CA PHE A 188 5.28 -8.71 11.96
C PHE A 188 5.29 -7.20 12.19
N GLY A 189 4.16 -6.54 12.49
CA GLY A 189 4.04 -5.08 12.50
C GLY A 189 4.72 -4.39 13.69
N GLY A 190 4.58 -4.92 14.90
CA GLY A 190 4.98 -4.21 16.13
C GLY A 190 6.48 -4.00 16.32
N ASN A 191 7.32 -4.74 15.58
CA ASN A 191 8.77 -4.50 15.54
C ASN A 191 9.32 -4.69 14.12
N ASN A 192 8.57 -4.25 13.10
CA ASN A 192 9.02 -4.21 11.69
C ASN A 192 9.74 -5.50 11.24
N PHE A 193 9.04 -6.61 11.40
CA PHE A 193 9.53 -7.94 11.06
C PHE A 193 10.78 -8.32 11.85
N ASN A 194 10.72 -8.20 13.18
CA ASN A 194 11.82 -8.43 14.11
C ASN A 194 13.09 -7.62 13.77
N GLY A 195 12.91 -6.35 13.40
CA GLY A 195 13.97 -5.43 13.03
C GLY A 195 14.62 -5.71 11.67
N ASN A 196 14.03 -6.57 10.84
CA ASN A 196 14.57 -6.81 9.50
C ASN A 196 14.28 -5.66 8.54
N LEU A 197 13.20 -4.92 8.77
CA LEU A 197 12.80 -3.80 7.92
C LEU A 197 12.80 -2.49 8.72
N ALA A 198 12.95 -1.38 7.99
CA ALA A 198 12.58 -0.07 8.52
C ALA A 198 11.07 -0.03 8.81
N ASP A 199 10.62 1.05 9.46
CA ASP A 199 9.21 1.22 9.82
C ASP A 199 8.28 1.02 8.62
N THR A 200 7.29 0.16 8.80
CA THR A 200 6.30 -0.21 7.77
C THR A 200 4.91 0.34 8.06
N SER A 201 4.75 0.97 9.23
CA SER A 201 3.47 1.26 9.84
C SER A 201 3.15 2.74 9.88
N SER A 202 1.89 3.08 9.65
CA SER A 202 1.38 4.46 9.72
C SER A 202 0.20 4.53 10.68
N PHE A 203 -0.09 5.70 11.26
CA PHE A 203 -1.26 5.86 12.12
C PHE A 203 -2.58 5.74 11.33
N LEU A 204 -3.62 5.18 11.96
CA LEU A 204 -4.95 5.13 11.36
C LEU A 204 -5.48 6.55 11.10
N GLY A 205 -5.89 6.83 9.87
CA GLY A 205 -6.21 8.17 9.37
C GLY A 205 -5.09 8.85 8.59
N ALA A 206 -3.88 8.28 8.58
CA ALA A 206 -2.73 8.81 7.84
C ALA A 206 -2.56 8.16 6.45
N THR A 207 -1.57 8.66 5.72
CA THR A 207 -1.19 8.25 4.37
C THR A 207 0.19 7.61 4.38
N ALA A 208 0.39 6.54 3.63
CA ALA A 208 1.66 5.85 3.48
C ALA A 208 2.00 5.63 1.99
N ASN A 209 3.28 5.80 1.65
CA ASN A 209 3.79 5.44 0.33
C ASN A 209 3.91 3.92 0.19
N MET A 210 3.67 3.40 -1.00
CA MET A 210 3.86 1.98 -1.30
C MET A 210 5.26 1.71 -1.88
N TYR A 211 5.91 0.65 -1.41
CA TYR A 211 7.24 0.24 -1.82
C TYR A 211 7.30 -1.23 -2.22
N PHE A 212 8.10 -1.50 -3.23
CA PHE A 212 8.54 -2.82 -3.62
C PHE A 212 9.97 -3.08 -3.10
N LEU A 213 10.15 -4.20 -2.39
CA LEU A 213 11.44 -4.67 -1.90
C LEU A 213 11.75 -6.06 -2.45
N ALA A 214 12.99 -6.28 -2.86
CA ALA A 214 13.44 -7.58 -3.35
C ALA A 214 14.96 -7.75 -3.17
N PRO A 215 15.48 -8.96 -2.93
CA PRO A 215 16.90 -9.20 -3.01
C PRO A 215 17.46 -8.85 -4.40
N THR A 216 18.61 -8.19 -4.46
CA THR A 216 19.35 -7.98 -5.72
C THR A 216 19.82 -9.29 -6.34
N THR A 217 20.05 -10.31 -5.50
CA THR A 217 20.39 -11.67 -5.90
C THR A 217 19.91 -12.66 -4.84
N GLN A 218 19.57 -13.88 -5.26
CA GLN A 218 19.24 -14.95 -4.34
C GLN A 218 20.49 -15.56 -3.67
N ALA A 219 21.68 -15.36 -4.21
CA ALA A 219 22.92 -15.99 -3.73
C ALA A 219 23.67 -15.17 -2.65
N SER A 220 23.66 -13.84 -2.72
CA SER A 220 24.33 -12.99 -1.72
C SER A 220 23.37 -12.56 -0.62
N SER A 221 23.80 -12.70 0.63
CA SER A 221 23.00 -12.37 1.82
C SER A 221 23.28 -10.96 2.36
N ALA A 222 24.51 -10.45 2.21
CA ALA A 222 24.94 -9.18 2.80
C ALA A 222 24.77 -7.96 1.87
N ALA A 223 24.54 -8.17 0.57
CA ALA A 223 24.31 -7.09 -0.37
C ALA A 223 23.01 -6.32 -0.03
N GLN A 224 22.99 -5.02 -0.32
CA GLN A 224 21.78 -4.21 -0.19
C GLN A 224 20.68 -4.78 -1.11
N ALA A 225 19.46 -4.82 -0.58
CA ALA A 225 18.28 -5.20 -1.34
C ALA A 225 17.82 -4.06 -2.26
N LEU A 226 17.10 -4.42 -3.31
CA LEU A 226 16.37 -3.45 -4.11
C LEU A 226 15.23 -2.87 -3.29
N GLN A 227 15.07 -1.55 -3.39
CA GLN A 227 13.95 -0.81 -2.85
C GLN A 227 13.47 0.17 -3.92
N GLN A 228 12.17 0.20 -4.16
CA GLN A 228 11.58 1.08 -5.16
C GLN A 228 10.22 1.57 -4.67
N GLN A 229 10.05 2.88 -4.56
CA GLN A 229 8.72 3.46 -4.37
C GLN A 229 7.89 3.24 -5.63
N LEU A 230 6.62 2.92 -5.45
CA LEU A 230 5.72 2.70 -6.57
C LEU A 230 5.20 4.01 -7.14
N PHE A 231 5.19 4.08 -8.46
CA PHE A 231 4.60 5.17 -9.23
C PHE A 231 3.58 4.61 -10.23
N SER A 232 2.62 5.43 -10.65
CA SER A 232 1.79 5.17 -11.81
C SER A 232 2.56 5.45 -13.11
N PHE A 233 2.01 5.01 -14.24
CA PHE A 233 2.61 5.23 -15.57
C PHE A 233 2.80 6.71 -15.94
N ASP A 234 2.01 7.61 -15.34
CA ASP A 234 2.14 9.06 -15.50
C ASP A 234 3.04 9.71 -14.44
N GLY A 235 3.79 8.90 -13.67
CA GLY A 235 4.81 9.35 -12.72
C GLY A 235 4.27 9.82 -11.36
N LYS A 236 3.02 9.53 -11.02
CA LYS A 236 2.42 9.91 -9.73
C LYS A 236 2.72 8.85 -8.68
N ALA A 237 3.01 9.26 -7.45
CA ALA A 237 3.25 8.32 -6.36
C ALA A 237 1.98 7.52 -6.05
N ILE A 238 2.16 6.23 -5.79
CA ILE A 238 1.10 5.37 -5.27
C ILE A 238 1.07 5.49 -3.75
N ILE A 239 -0.06 5.95 -3.25
CA ILE A 239 -0.28 6.21 -1.83
C ILE A 239 -1.45 5.35 -1.36
N ALA A 240 -1.26 4.67 -0.23
CA ALA A 240 -2.31 4.05 0.55
C ALA A 240 -2.72 5.02 1.67
N LYS A 241 -4.01 5.12 1.98
CA LYS A 241 -4.49 5.91 3.11
C LYS A 241 -5.70 5.28 3.75
N THR A 242 -5.86 5.53 5.04
CA THR A 242 -7.08 5.21 5.76
C THR A 242 -7.84 6.50 6.08
N TYR A 243 -9.16 6.49 5.95
CA TYR A 243 -9.98 7.67 6.21
C TYR A 243 -11.38 7.29 6.68
N LEU A 244 -12.05 8.21 7.38
CA LEU A 244 -13.41 8.02 7.85
C LEU A 244 -14.40 8.61 6.83
N GLN A 245 -15.39 7.83 6.42
CA GLN A 245 -16.51 8.28 5.60
C GLN A 245 -17.80 7.67 6.14
N GLY A 246 -18.80 8.49 6.45
CA GLY A 246 -20.09 7.97 6.93
C GLY A 246 -20.00 7.14 8.22
N ASN A 247 -19.04 7.47 9.10
CA ASN A 247 -18.74 6.73 10.34
C ASN A 247 -18.17 5.32 10.12
N GLU A 248 -17.68 5.04 8.92
CA GLU A 248 -17.00 3.82 8.54
C GLU A 248 -15.56 4.15 8.10
N TRP A 249 -14.60 3.37 8.59
CA TRP A 249 -13.22 3.48 8.15
C TRP A 249 -13.06 2.81 6.79
N ARG A 250 -12.30 3.45 5.91
CA ARG A 250 -12.05 2.99 4.55
C ARG A 250 -10.56 2.97 4.25
N LEU A 251 -10.14 2.03 3.42
CA LEU A 251 -8.82 1.98 2.82
C LEU A 251 -8.93 2.44 1.37
N GLN A 252 -8.10 3.40 0.97
CA GLN A 252 -7.94 3.80 -0.42
C GLN A 252 -6.48 3.67 -0.85
N VAL A 253 -6.26 3.06 -2.01
CA VAL A 253 -4.99 3.08 -2.74
C VAL A 253 -5.19 3.88 -4.02
N ALA A 254 -4.38 4.91 -4.23
CA ALA A 254 -4.52 5.80 -5.38
C ALA A 254 -3.17 6.35 -5.87
N ALA A 255 -3.11 6.64 -7.16
CA ALA A 255 -2.10 7.47 -7.79
C ALA A 255 -2.42 8.95 -7.53
N VAL A 256 -1.64 9.62 -6.69
CA VAL A 256 -1.91 10.99 -6.25
C VAL A 256 -0.93 11.95 -6.93
N GLN A 257 -1.45 13.03 -7.51
CA GLN A 257 -0.61 14.16 -7.93
C GLN A 257 0.19 14.63 -6.72
N ALA A 258 1.51 14.73 -6.86
CA ALA A 258 2.33 15.35 -5.81
C ALA A 258 1.70 16.71 -5.47
N VAL A 259 1.15 16.82 -4.26
CA VAL A 259 0.68 18.12 -3.77
C VAL A 259 1.94 18.98 -3.68
N PRO A 260 2.01 20.14 -4.34
CA PRO A 260 3.20 20.98 -4.27
C PRO A 260 3.56 21.21 -2.82
N GLU A 261 4.79 20.83 -2.46
CA GLU A 261 5.25 20.88 -1.08
C GLU A 261 5.02 22.29 -0.50
N PRO A 262 4.81 22.41 0.83
CA PRO A 262 4.57 23.70 1.49
C PRO A 262 5.60 24.76 1.10
N GLU A 263 6.83 24.35 0.81
CA GLU A 263 7.92 25.21 0.35
C GLU A 263 7.65 25.87 -1.00
N THR A 264 6.99 25.19 -1.94
CA THR A 264 6.58 25.76 -3.23
C THR A 264 5.49 26.81 -3.04
N ASN A 265 4.53 26.54 -2.16
CA ASN A 265 3.49 27.50 -1.81
C ASN A 265 4.07 28.70 -1.04
N ALA A 266 5.03 28.47 -0.16
CA ALA A 266 5.76 29.50 0.58
C ALA A 266 6.62 30.36 -0.35
N MET A 267 7.28 29.76 -1.35
CA MET A 267 8.07 30.46 -2.38
C MET A 267 7.17 31.29 -3.30
N MET A 268 6.00 30.77 -3.67
CA MET A 268 4.99 31.52 -4.42
C MET A 268 4.45 32.70 -3.59
N LEU A 269 4.11 32.48 -2.32
CA LEU A 269 3.69 33.52 -1.38
C LEU A 269 4.79 34.57 -1.14
N ALA A 270 6.05 34.14 -1.01
CA ALA A 270 7.20 35.02 -0.89
C ALA A 270 7.42 35.85 -2.17
N GLY A 271 7.28 35.23 -3.34
CA GLY A 271 7.32 35.91 -4.64
C GLY A 271 6.22 36.95 -4.79
N LEU A 272 4.98 36.61 -4.40
CA LEU A 272 3.85 37.54 -4.40
C LEU A 272 4.04 38.67 -3.38
N GLY A 273 4.60 38.37 -2.20
CA GLY A 273 4.94 39.36 -1.18
C GLY A 273 6.00 40.36 -1.67
N LEU A 274 7.04 39.89 -2.35
CA LEU A 274 8.08 40.74 -2.96
C LEU A 274 7.50 41.63 -4.06
N MET A 275 6.65 41.09 -4.93
CA MET A 275 6.00 41.86 -6.00
C MET A 275 5.05 42.92 -5.42
N GLY A 276 4.29 42.59 -4.38
CA GLY A 276 3.46 43.55 -3.65
C GLY A 276 4.27 44.69 -3.01
N PHE A 277 5.44 44.38 -2.44
CA PHE A 277 6.35 45.37 -1.88
C PHE A 277 6.91 46.32 -2.95
N ILE A 278 7.33 45.78 -4.10
CA ILE A 278 7.81 46.57 -5.25
C ILE A 278 6.70 47.48 -5.79
N ALA A 279 5.48 46.96 -5.95
CA ALA A 279 4.33 47.75 -6.40
C ALA A 279 4.01 48.91 -5.45
N ARG A 280 4.06 48.68 -4.13
CA ARG A 280 3.89 49.72 -3.11
C ARG A 280 4.96 50.81 -3.20
N ARG A 281 6.23 50.43 -3.38
CA ARG A 281 7.34 51.39 -3.53
C ARG A 281 7.16 52.26 -4.78
N ARG A 282 6.72 51.68 -5.90
CA ARG A 282 6.47 52.45 -7.14
C ARG A 282 5.31 53.44 -6.97
N ARG A 283 4.23 53.04 -6.30
CA ARG A 283 3.09 53.94 -6.01
C ARG A 283 3.51 55.16 -5.16
N ASN A 284 4.35 54.95 -4.15
CA ASN A 284 4.83 56.05 -3.29
C ASN A 284 5.76 57.04 -4.02
N ASN A 285 6.43 56.61 -5.09
CA ASN A 285 7.27 57.48 -5.92
C ASN A 285 6.49 58.25 -6.99
N LEU A 286 5.26 57.82 -7.32
CA LEU A 286 4.37 58.52 -8.27
C LEU A 286 3.42 59.51 -7.58
N ALA A 287 3.34 59.49 -6.25
CA ALA A 287 2.52 60.39 -5.44
C ALA A 287 3.32 61.57 -4.83
N LYS A 288 4.55 61.79 -5.30
CA LYS A 288 5.36 62.99 -5.08
C LYS A 288 5.48 63.74 -6.40
#